data_AF-A0AAW2KLI4-F1
#
_entry.id   AF-A0AAW2KLI4-F1
#
_cell.length_a   1.000
_cell.length_b   1.000
_cell.length_c   1.000
_cell.angle_alpha   90.00
_cell.angle_beta   90.00
_cell.angle_gamma   90.00
#
_symmetry.space_group_name_H-M   'P 1'
#
loop_
_entity.id
_entity.type
_entity.pdbx_description
1 polymer ?
#
loop_
_entity_poly.entity_id
_entity_poly.type
_entity_poly.pdbx_seq_one_letter_code
_entity_poly.pdbx_strand_id
1 'polypeptide(L)'
;MEQVTVETKIGFIKEAPALGVCGFNVYHKNRLIRPYWKVTADGNSRGLGVVGVLEANFIEPAHDKQDFERSTLFIKLESRLKQMVNDYWYDSYAYCYSFI
;
A
#
# COMPACT_ATOMS: atom_id res chain seq x y z
N MET A 1 -18.05 9.72 -13.97
CA MET A 1 -16.68 9.47 -13.49
C MET A 1 -16.37 8.04 -13.87
N GLU A 2 -15.28 7.80 -14.59
CA GLU A 2 -14.89 6.45 -14.98
C GLU A 2 -14.39 5.70 -13.74
N GLN A 3 -14.94 4.51 -13.49
CA GLN A 3 -14.57 3.68 -12.35
C GLN A 3 -13.43 2.76 -12.76
N VAL A 4 -12.28 2.89 -12.10
CA VAL A 4 -11.13 2.01 -12.30
C VAL A 4 -11.10 1.01 -11.16
N THR A 5 -11.10 -0.27 -11.50
CA THR A 5 -10.93 -1.37 -10.53
C THR A 5 -9.50 -1.86 -10.58
N VAL A 6 -8.86 -1.95 -9.41
CA VAL A 6 -7.48 -2.45 -9.28
C VAL A 6 -7.45 -3.59 -8.29
N GLU A 7 -6.94 -4.74 -8.71
CA GLU A 7 -6.65 -5.85 -7.81
C GLU A 7 -5.50 -5.44 -6.88
N THR A 8 -5.74 -5.53 -5.58
CA THR A 8 -4.76 -5.22 -4.54
C THR A 8 -4.65 -6.40 -3.60
N LYS A 9 -3.43 -6.90 -3.40
CA LYS A 9 -3.14 -7.94 -2.41
C LYS A 9 -2.50 -7.27 -1.20
N ILE A 10 -2.99 -7.55 -0.01
CA ILE A 10 -2.47 -7.00 1.25
C ILE A 10 -2.32 -8.13 2.27
N GLY A 11 -1.25 -8.10 3.05
CA GLY A 11 -0.99 -9.12 4.05
C GLY A 11 0.15 -8.76 4.99
N PHE A 12 0.29 -9.53 6.06
CA PHE A 12 1.48 -9.50 6.89
C PHE A 12 2.63 -10.26 6.23
N ILE A 13 3.83 -9.70 6.27
CA ILE A 13 5.04 -10.47 5.95
C ILE A 13 5.24 -11.55 7.03
N LYS A 14 5.66 -12.76 6.62
CA LYS A 14 5.74 -13.95 7.48
C LYS A 14 6.57 -13.74 8.76
N GLU A 15 7.54 -12.82 8.70
CA GLU A 15 8.46 -12.49 9.78
C GLU A 15 8.19 -11.09 10.37
N ALA A 16 6.98 -10.55 10.15
CA ALA A 16 6.51 -9.34 10.80
C ALA A 16 6.37 -9.55 12.32
N PRO A 17 6.67 -8.54 13.17
CA PRO A 17 7.19 -7.21 12.85
C PRO A 17 8.73 -7.11 12.81
N ALA A 18 9.46 -8.22 12.97
CA ALA A 18 10.91 -8.22 13.22
C ALA A 18 11.76 -7.63 12.08
N LEU A 19 11.29 -7.68 10.83
CA LEU A 19 12.00 -7.14 9.66
C LEU A 19 11.90 -5.61 9.49
N GLY A 20 11.00 -4.92 10.18
CA GLY A 20 10.81 -3.47 10.02
C GLY A 20 10.31 -3.01 8.63
N VAL A 21 9.91 -3.95 7.77
CA VAL A 21 9.43 -3.66 6.40
C VAL A 21 7.91 -3.44 6.40
N CYS A 22 7.44 -2.40 5.71
CA CYS A 22 6.02 -2.13 5.49
C CYS A 22 5.81 -1.29 4.22
N GLY A 23 4.58 -1.24 3.72
CA GLY A 23 4.18 -0.40 2.59
C GLY A 23 3.79 -1.18 1.33
N PHE A 24 3.55 -0.45 0.24
CA PHE A 24 3.05 -1.03 -1.02
C PHE A 24 4.12 -1.10 -2.10
N ASN A 25 4.20 -2.23 -2.78
CA ASN A 25 4.90 -2.33 -4.06
C ASN A 25 3.92 -1.99 -5.18
N VAL A 26 4.16 -0.86 -5.84
CA VAL A 26 3.28 -0.36 -6.90
C VAL A 26 3.92 -0.58 -8.26
N TYR A 27 3.21 -1.33 -9.09
CA TYR A 27 3.60 -1.67 -10.44
C TYR A 27 2.84 -0.81 -11.47
N HIS A 28 3.42 -0.66 -12.64
CA HIS A 28 2.77 -0.11 -13.83
C HIS A 28 3.23 -0.94 -15.04
N LYS A 29 2.30 -1.60 -15.74
CA LYS A 29 2.57 -2.47 -16.89
C LYS A 29 3.67 -3.50 -16.58
N ASN A 30 3.49 -4.26 -15.50
CA ASN A 30 4.45 -5.25 -14.97
C ASN A 30 5.84 -4.72 -14.58
N ARG A 31 6.03 -3.40 -14.47
CA ARG A 31 7.27 -2.79 -13.97
C ARG A 31 7.06 -2.26 -12.57
N LEU A 32 7.94 -2.61 -11.64
CA LEU A 32 7.98 -1.99 -10.32
C LEU A 32 8.38 -0.53 -10.46
N ILE A 33 7.50 0.39 -10.07
CA ILE A 33 7.75 1.83 -10.11
C ILE A 33 8.18 2.30 -8.73
N ARG A 34 7.42 1.90 -7.70
CA ARG A 34 7.66 2.37 -6.34
C ARG A 34 7.71 1.19 -5.35
N PRO A 35 8.91 0.80 -4.89
CA PRO A 35 9.05 -0.23 -3.87
C PRO A 35 8.66 0.32 -2.50
N TYR A 36 7.99 -0.51 -1.68
CA TYR A 36 7.67 -0.22 -0.27
C TYR A 36 7.19 1.21 -0.02
N TRP A 37 6.25 1.68 -0.84
CA TRP A 37 5.64 2.99 -0.65
C TRP A 37 4.93 3.01 0.71
N LYS A 38 5.60 3.67 1.65
CA LYS A 38 5.09 3.89 2.99
C LYS A 38 4.04 4.99 2.96
N VAL A 39 2.80 4.60 3.24
CA VAL A 39 1.61 5.47 3.24
C VAL A 39 1.12 5.79 4.66
N THR A 40 1.78 5.24 5.67
CA THR A 40 1.57 5.53 7.09
C THR A 40 2.61 6.55 7.57
N ALA A 41 2.26 7.35 8.57
CA ALA A 41 3.16 8.35 9.14
C ALA A 41 4.39 7.70 9.79
N ASP A 42 5.54 8.36 9.69
CA ASP A 42 6.76 7.93 10.37
C ASP A 42 6.60 7.90 11.88
N GLY A 43 7.21 6.89 12.53
CA GLY A 43 7.07 6.65 13.98
C GLY A 43 5.76 5.99 14.42
N ASN A 44 4.82 5.75 13.51
CA ASN A 44 3.59 5.01 13.82
C ASN A 44 3.86 3.50 13.77
N SER A 45 3.53 2.79 14.84
CA SER A 45 3.59 1.31 14.88
C SER A 45 2.47 0.64 14.08
N ARG A 46 1.41 1.38 13.75
CA ARG A 46 0.29 0.87 12.96
C ARG A 46 0.72 0.60 11.51
N GLY A 47 0.41 -0.60 11.04
CA GLY A 47 0.77 -1.07 9.70
C GLY A 47 2.19 -1.62 9.60
N LEU A 48 2.93 -1.73 10.71
CA LEU A 48 4.26 -2.34 10.70
C LEU A 48 4.16 -3.83 10.30
N GLY A 49 4.93 -4.25 9.31
CA GLY A 49 4.85 -5.60 8.77
C GLY A 49 3.70 -5.82 7.77
N VAL A 50 2.81 -4.84 7.56
CA VAL A 50 1.79 -4.91 6.50
C VAL A 50 2.44 -4.51 5.17
N VAL A 51 2.35 -5.41 4.21
CA VAL A 51 2.83 -5.22 2.85
C VAL A 51 1.66 -5.39 1.88
N GLY A 52 1.62 -4.55 0.86
CA GLY A 52 0.68 -4.71 -0.23
C GLY A 52 1.33 -4.68 -1.61
N VAL A 53 0.62 -5.21 -2.59
CA VAL A 53 1.03 -5.22 -4.00
C VAL A 53 -0.18 -4.86 -4.85
N LEU A 54 0.01 -3.92 -5.77
CA LEU A 54 -0.99 -3.51 -6.75
C LEU A 54 -0.36 -3.01 -8.06
N GLU A 55 -1.18 -2.95 -9.10
CA GLU A 55 -0.81 -2.38 -10.39
C GLU A 55 -1.65 -1.13 -10.70
N ALA A 56 -1.00 0.03 -10.82
CA ALA A 56 -1.62 1.34 -11.02
C ALA A 56 -1.43 1.83 -12.47
N ASN A 57 -2.09 1.15 -13.42
CA ASN A 57 -1.99 1.47 -14.86
C ASN A 57 -2.67 2.79 -15.27
N PHE A 58 -3.45 3.38 -14.38
CA PHE A 58 -4.16 4.64 -14.59
C PHE A 58 -3.36 5.89 -14.18
N ILE A 59 -2.17 5.72 -13.60
CA ILE A 59 -1.24 6.80 -13.26
C ILE A 59 0.01 6.64 -14.11
N GLU A 60 0.42 7.72 -14.78
CA GLU A 60 1.66 7.74 -15.53
C GLU A 60 2.87 7.87 -14.59
N PRO A 61 3.93 7.07 -14.79
CA PRO A 61 5.18 7.24 -14.06
C PRO A 61 5.85 8.55 -14.45
N ALA A 62 6.62 9.13 -13.53
CA ALA A 62 7.48 10.29 -13.79
C ALA A 62 8.55 9.95 -14.85
N HIS A 63 9.20 10.99 -15.38
CA HIS A 63 10.16 10.86 -16.49
C HIS A 63 11.30 9.86 -16.22
N ASP A 64 11.76 9.72 -14.97
CA ASP A 64 12.80 8.76 -14.56
C ASP A 64 12.27 7.32 -14.32
N LYS A 65 10.95 7.14 -14.33
CA LYS A 65 10.24 5.88 -14.04
C LYS A 65 10.59 5.28 -12.67
N GLN A 66 10.98 6.12 -11.71
CA GLN A 66 11.25 5.74 -10.31
C GLN A 66 10.24 6.36 -9.33
N ASP A 67 9.37 7.23 -9.80
CA ASP A 67 8.21 7.71 -9.06
C ASP A 67 7.02 7.91 -10.01
N PHE A 68 5.88 8.31 -9.47
CA PHE A 68 4.72 8.79 -10.22
C PHE A 68 4.70 10.31 -10.27
N GLU A 69 4.06 10.87 -11.29
CA GLU A 69 3.80 12.32 -11.31
C GLU A 69 2.91 12.71 -10.12
N ARG A 70 3.24 13.83 -9.45
CA ARG A 70 2.42 14.38 -8.36
C ARG A 70 1.14 15.00 -8.90
N SER A 71 0.22 14.15 -9.31
CA SER A 71 -1.11 14.48 -9.82
C SER A 71 -2.18 14.35 -8.72
N THR A 72 -3.40 14.78 -9.03
CA THR A 72 -4.56 14.53 -8.16
C THR A 72 -4.87 13.04 -8.01
N LEU A 73 -4.60 12.22 -9.04
CA LEU A 73 -4.74 10.77 -8.99
C LEU A 73 -3.73 10.13 -8.04
N PHE A 74 -2.49 10.63 -8.02
CA PHE A 74 -1.46 10.18 -7.09
C PHE A 74 -1.90 10.38 -5.64
N ILE A 75 -2.39 11.57 -5.29
CA ILE A 75 -2.86 11.90 -3.94
C ILE A 75 -4.06 11.02 -3.54
N LYS A 76 -4.99 10.79 -4.48
CA LYS A 76 -6.13 9.90 -4.25
C LYS A 76 -5.70 8.46 -4.02
N LEU A 77 -4.73 7.96 -4.80
CA LEU A 77 -4.18 6.62 -4.61
C LEU A 77 -3.51 6.50 -3.25
N GLU A 78 -2.64 7.44 -2.87
CA GLU A 78 -1.98 7.45 -1.56
C GLU A 78 -3.00 7.42 -0.41
N SER A 79 -4.04 8.24 -0.49
CA SER A 79 -5.13 8.25 0.49
C SER A 79 -5.86 6.91 0.56
N ARG A 80 -6.14 6.27 -0.58
CA ARG A 80 -6.79 4.96 -0.64
C ARG A 80 -5.92 3.86 -0.05
N LEU A 81 -4.62 3.84 -0.37
CA LEU A 81 -3.67 2.86 0.18
C LEU A 81 -3.56 2.99 1.70
N LYS A 82 -3.53 4.23 2.22
CA LYS A 82 -3.55 4.48 3.67
C LYS A 82 -4.82 3.94 4.33
N GLN A 83 -5.97 4.12 3.70
CA GLN A 83 -7.24 3.56 4.19
C GLN A 83 -7.19 2.03 4.22
N MET A 84 -6.73 1.38 3.13
CA MET A 84 -6.64 -0.08 3.04
C MET A 84 -5.73 -0.68 4.12
N VAL A 85 -4.60 -0.04 4.44
CA VAL A 85 -3.72 -0.48 5.54
C VAL A 85 -4.41 -0.36 6.88
N ASN A 86 -5.12 0.75 7.14
CA ASN A 86 -5.84 0.92 8.39
C ASN A 86 -6.95 -0.11 8.55
N ASP A 87 -7.77 -0.30 7.52
CA ASP A 87 -8.88 -1.26 7.52
C ASP A 87 -8.33 -2.68 7.79
N TYR A 88 -7.32 -3.11 7.01
CA TYR A 88 -6.69 -4.43 7.20
C TYR A 88 -6.07 -4.59 8.59
N TRP A 89 -5.39 -3.55 9.09
CA TRP A 89 -4.80 -3.56 10.43
C TRP A 89 -5.89 -3.76 11.48
N TYR A 90 -6.92 -2.90 11.53
CA TYR A 90 -7.97 -3.01 12.54
C TYR A 90 -8.75 -4.31 12.46
N ASP A 91 -9.09 -4.78 11.25
CA ASP A 91 -9.78 -6.06 11.07
C ASP A 91 -8.92 -7.21 11.60
N SER A 92 -7.62 -7.23 11.28
CA SER A 92 -6.71 -8.27 11.76
C SER A 92 -6.60 -8.31 13.28
N TYR A 93 -6.56 -7.14 13.93
CA TYR A 93 -6.60 -7.08 15.40
C TYR A 93 -7.96 -7.52 15.95
N ALA A 94 -9.08 -7.15 15.32
CA ALA A 94 -10.40 -7.57 15.74
C ALA A 94 -10.57 -9.10 15.69
N TYR A 95 -10.06 -9.76 14.65
CA TYR A 95 -9.99 -11.22 14.62
C TYR A 95 -9.08 -11.77 15.71
N CYS A 96 -7.88 -11.20 15.91
CA CYS A 96 -6.97 -11.64 16.96
C CYS A 96 -7.62 -11.57 18.36
N TYR A 97 -8.32 -10.49 18.69
CA TYR A 97 -9.04 -10.35 19.98
C TYR A 97 -10.31 -11.21 20.10
N SER A 98 -10.89 -11.68 18.99
CA SER A 98 -12.05 -12.57 19.02
C SER A 98 -11.69 -14.05 19.22
N PHE A 99 -10.42 -14.41 19.07
CA PHE A 99 -9.89 -15.77 19.27
C PHE A 99 -9.08 -15.94 20.57
N ILE A 100 -9.02 -14.91 21.43
CA ILE A 100 -8.42 -14.96 22.78
C ILE A 100 -9.55 -14.92 23.81
#